data_AF-A0A961ALM2-F1
#
_entry.id   AF-A0A961ALM2-F1
#
_cell.length_a   1.000
_cell.length_b   1.000
_cell.length_c   1.000
_cell.angle_alpha   90.00
_cell.angle_beta   90.00
_cell.angle_gamma   90.00
#
_symmetry.space_group_name_H-M   'P 1'
#
loop_
_entity.id
_entity.type
_entity.pdbx_description
1 polymer ?
#
loop_
_entity_poly.entity_id
_entity_poly.type
_entity_poly.pdbx_seq_one_letter_code
_entity_poly.pdbx_strand_id
1 'polypeptide(L)'
;MSRPVIRWLLFILCLAVFAGALVWISQRMLRMETERREAEREAQVQERVRLALWRMESVASTLLIRENARPPFQYQAFYEPDDLYTPGNEPIPRGQIRTPSPLMGAPPDLVRLHFELLQSPPMLCSPQVPIGKDAALAQAWYVHPSSRAAQSLLDDLQTLIHQRPDLFQLDAAKAPAKEKEVAAAVPTKPQMDQAAAQTLDQGLANTREFQQRSTLVTQNVIQEKSEAFKVPLKKAAPSQVSRAASDATAESAAGAMAAEAAPPSRAAAPPTPTFAGDLRGEWIGENLFLLRQAELQGKKRLQGVWVDWAALQQRLLEAVKDLFPDASLRPAAASERSDPDTLVTLPIKLLTGSTAISLPPANRAVLRTLALAWISFGIAALAIAFVLQRALTLSERRGAFVSAVTHELRT
;
A
#
# COMPACT_ATOMS: atom_id res chain seq x y z
N MET A 1 58.52 -56.57 -6.35
CA MET A 1 58.35 -55.28 -5.64
C MET A 1 58.82 -55.44 -4.21
N SER A 2 59.70 -54.56 -3.72
CA SER A 2 60.19 -54.60 -2.34
C SER A 2 59.04 -54.31 -1.36
N ARG A 3 58.94 -55.11 -0.28
CA ARG A 3 57.96 -54.93 0.81
C ARG A 3 57.81 -53.49 1.33
N PRO A 4 58.87 -52.65 1.44
CA PRO A 4 58.73 -51.24 1.80
C PRO A 4 57.91 -50.41 0.79
N VAL A 5 58.02 -50.68 -0.51
CA VAL A 5 57.32 -49.93 -1.56
C VAL A 5 55.81 -50.17 -1.49
N ILE A 6 55.38 -51.41 -1.21
CA ILE A 6 53.95 -51.75 -1.06
C ILE A 6 53.31 -50.99 0.12
N ARG A 7 54.04 -50.85 1.25
CA ARG A 7 53.54 -50.13 2.43
C ARG A 7 53.40 -48.63 2.14
N TRP A 8 54.35 -48.03 1.44
CA TRP A 8 54.25 -46.63 0.99
C TRP A 8 53.12 -46.42 -0.01
N LEU A 9 52.92 -47.34 -0.96
CA LEU A 9 51.80 -47.26 -1.91
C LEU A 9 50.44 -47.32 -1.19
N LEU A 10 50.28 -48.21 -0.22
CA LEU A 10 49.05 -48.28 0.59
C LEU A 10 48.81 -47.00 1.39
N PHE A 11 49.87 -46.43 1.98
CA PHE A 11 49.77 -45.16 2.71
C PHE A 11 49.35 -44.00 1.79
N ILE A 12 50.00 -43.87 0.62
CA ILE A 12 49.68 -42.83 -0.36
C ILE A 12 48.26 -42.99 -0.89
N LEU A 13 47.83 -44.23 -1.19
CA LEU A 13 46.47 -44.51 -1.63
C LEU A 13 45.44 -44.08 -0.58
N CYS A 14 45.66 -44.44 0.69
CA CYS A 14 44.80 -44.05 1.80
C CYS A 14 44.75 -42.52 1.98
N LEU A 15 45.93 -41.87 1.95
CA LEU A 15 46.04 -40.41 2.03
C LEU A 15 45.29 -39.72 0.88
N ALA A 16 45.37 -40.25 -0.35
CA ALA A 16 44.68 -39.71 -1.51
C ALA A 16 43.16 -39.79 -1.38
N VAL A 17 42.63 -40.89 -0.83
CA VAL A 17 41.19 -41.04 -0.57
C VAL A 17 40.71 -40.01 0.45
N PHE A 18 41.42 -39.85 1.57
CA PHE A 18 41.06 -38.85 2.59
C PHE A 18 41.20 -37.42 2.09
N ALA A 19 42.28 -37.10 1.37
CA ALA A 19 42.46 -35.79 0.76
C ALA A 19 41.35 -35.50 -0.25
N GLY A 20 40.98 -36.47 -1.10
CA GLY A 20 39.87 -36.35 -2.04
C GLY A 20 38.54 -36.06 -1.34
N ALA A 21 38.24 -36.78 -0.25
CA ALA A 21 37.06 -36.53 0.55
C ALA A 21 37.07 -35.12 1.18
N LEU A 22 38.22 -34.67 1.71
CA LEU A 22 38.35 -33.33 2.31
C LEU A 22 38.20 -32.23 1.25
N VAL A 23 38.76 -32.39 0.05
CA VAL A 23 38.55 -31.48 -1.09
C VAL A 23 37.08 -31.42 -1.46
N TRP A 24 36.41 -32.57 -1.57
CA TRP A 24 35.00 -32.62 -1.93
C TRP A 24 34.10 -31.91 -0.91
N ILE A 25 34.32 -32.14 0.38
CA ILE A 25 33.61 -31.44 1.47
C ILE A 25 33.91 -29.94 1.43
N SER A 26 35.18 -29.57 1.20
CA SER A 26 35.61 -28.16 1.08
C SER A 26 34.85 -27.43 -0.03
N GLN A 27 34.77 -28.04 -1.22
CA GLN A 27 34.04 -27.49 -2.36
C GLN A 27 32.53 -27.38 -2.06
N ARG A 28 31.95 -28.39 -1.41
CA ARG A 28 30.52 -28.36 -1.04
C ARG A 28 30.23 -27.24 -0.05
N MET A 29 31.09 -27.05 0.94
CA MET A 29 30.96 -25.97 1.92
C MET A 29 31.05 -24.59 1.26
N LEU A 30 32.00 -24.39 0.34
CA LEU A 30 32.14 -23.13 -0.38
C LEU A 30 30.95 -22.83 -1.30
N ARG A 31 30.41 -23.85 -1.97
CA ARG A 31 29.21 -23.72 -2.81
C ARG A 31 27.97 -23.36 -2.00
N MET A 32 27.78 -23.97 -0.83
CA MET A 32 26.68 -23.62 0.08
C MET A 32 26.81 -22.18 0.59
N GLU A 33 28.04 -21.71 0.85
CA GLU A 33 28.29 -20.33 1.29
C GLU A 33 28.02 -19.31 0.18
N THR A 34 28.30 -19.63 -1.09
CA THR A 34 27.94 -18.77 -2.22
C THR A 34 26.43 -18.72 -2.43
N GLU A 35 25.76 -19.88 -2.42
CA GLU A 35 24.29 -19.99 -2.55
C GLU A 35 23.59 -19.24 -1.40
N ARG A 36 24.08 -19.38 -0.16
CA ARG A 36 23.57 -18.64 1.00
C ARG A 36 23.68 -17.13 0.82
N ARG A 37 24.81 -16.64 0.29
CA ARG A 37 24.99 -15.20 0.08
C ARG A 37 24.07 -14.66 -0.99
N GLU A 38 23.90 -15.38 -2.10
CA GLU A 38 22.94 -15.02 -3.14
C GLU A 38 21.53 -14.93 -2.58
N ALA A 39 21.11 -15.92 -1.79
CA ALA A 39 19.83 -15.91 -1.09
C ALA A 39 19.70 -14.73 -0.10
N GLU A 40 20.76 -14.39 0.65
CA GLU A 40 20.78 -13.22 1.52
C GLU A 40 20.72 -11.90 0.73
N ARG A 41 21.35 -11.82 -0.46
CA ARG A 41 21.24 -10.65 -1.35
C ARG A 41 19.80 -10.47 -1.79
N GLU A 42 19.21 -11.52 -2.34
CA GLU A 42 17.85 -11.52 -2.86
C GLU A 42 16.84 -11.19 -1.76
N ALA A 43 16.98 -11.77 -0.57
CA ALA A 43 16.13 -11.45 0.57
C ALA A 43 16.19 -9.96 0.95
N GLN A 44 17.38 -9.35 0.92
CA GLN A 44 17.52 -7.91 1.17
C GLN A 44 16.91 -7.04 0.06
N VAL A 45 17.02 -7.45 -1.22
CA VAL A 45 16.31 -6.76 -2.32
C VAL A 45 14.81 -6.80 -2.04
N GLN A 46 14.26 -7.99 -1.80
CA GLN A 46 12.83 -8.20 -1.61
C GLN A 46 12.29 -7.43 -0.41
N GLU A 47 13.03 -7.41 0.70
CA GLU A 47 12.63 -6.64 1.89
C GLU A 47 12.64 -5.13 1.63
N ARG A 48 13.63 -4.62 0.88
CA ARG A 48 13.65 -3.20 0.48
C ARG A 48 12.50 -2.86 -0.47
N VAL A 49 12.22 -3.71 -1.45
CA VAL A 49 11.07 -3.55 -2.37
C VAL A 49 9.78 -3.49 -1.56
N ARG A 50 9.59 -4.45 -0.65
CA ARG A 50 8.43 -4.51 0.25
C ARG A 50 8.29 -3.24 1.07
N LEU A 51 9.37 -2.73 1.66
CA LEU A 51 9.38 -1.49 2.43
C LEU A 51 9.04 -0.28 1.56
N ALA A 52 9.61 -0.20 0.36
CA ALA A 52 9.33 0.89 -0.59
C ALA A 52 7.86 0.89 -1.01
N LEU A 53 7.32 -0.26 -1.40
CA LEU A 53 5.91 -0.41 -1.75
C LEU A 53 5.01 -0.03 -0.56
N TRP A 54 5.34 -0.46 0.66
CA TRP A 54 4.55 -0.09 1.85
C TRP A 54 4.54 1.43 2.10
N ARG A 55 5.67 2.12 1.93
CA ARG A 55 5.75 3.58 2.06
C ARG A 55 4.94 4.28 0.97
N MET A 56 5.07 3.85 -0.28
CA MET A 56 4.27 4.37 -1.39
C MET A 56 2.78 4.13 -1.19
N GLU A 57 2.41 2.95 -0.73
CA GLU A 57 1.03 2.57 -0.43
C GLU A 57 0.45 3.47 0.66
N SER A 58 1.21 3.75 1.73
CA SER A 58 0.78 4.70 2.76
C SER A 58 0.46 6.08 2.18
N VAL A 59 1.32 6.62 1.30
CA VAL A 59 1.06 7.90 0.63
C VAL A 59 -0.19 7.81 -0.25
N ALA A 60 -0.31 6.77 -1.09
CA ALA A 60 -1.46 6.56 -1.96
C ALA A 60 -2.78 6.40 -1.19
N SER A 61 -2.78 5.61 -0.11
CA SER A 61 -3.93 5.40 0.75
C SER A 61 -4.37 6.67 1.46
N THR A 62 -3.47 7.58 1.83
CA THR A 62 -3.88 8.87 2.44
C THR A 62 -4.73 9.71 1.49
N LEU A 63 -4.37 9.73 0.20
CA LEU A 63 -5.16 10.38 -0.84
C LEU A 63 -6.51 9.65 -0.99
N LEU A 64 -6.50 8.33 -1.14
CA LEU A 64 -7.73 7.57 -1.36
C LEU A 64 -8.71 7.67 -0.18
N ILE A 65 -8.24 7.51 1.06
CA ILE A 65 -9.08 7.58 2.27
C ILE A 65 -9.74 8.95 2.38
N ARG A 66 -8.97 10.03 2.15
CA ARG A 66 -9.48 11.40 2.19
C ARG A 66 -10.59 11.61 1.17
N GLU A 67 -10.37 11.15 -0.06
CA GLU A 67 -11.34 11.34 -1.14
C GLU A 67 -12.55 10.40 -1.00
N ASN A 68 -12.37 9.17 -0.53
CA ASN A 68 -13.45 8.21 -0.35
C ASN A 68 -14.39 8.62 0.80
N ALA A 69 -13.85 9.25 1.85
CA ALA A 69 -14.62 9.78 2.97
C ALA A 69 -15.54 10.97 2.59
N ARG A 70 -15.45 11.50 1.37
CA ARG A 70 -16.31 12.60 0.92
C ARG A 70 -17.72 12.10 0.61
N PRO A 71 -18.77 12.70 1.20
CA PRO A 71 -20.14 12.40 0.83
C PRO A 71 -20.42 12.70 -0.65
N PRO A 72 -21.26 11.91 -1.32
CA PRO A 72 -21.49 12.06 -2.76
C PRO A 72 -22.16 13.39 -3.13
N PHE A 73 -22.99 13.98 -2.26
CA PHE A 73 -23.60 15.29 -2.53
C PHE A 73 -22.58 16.44 -2.62
N GLN A 74 -21.36 16.29 -2.10
CA GLN A 74 -20.32 17.33 -2.19
C GLN A 74 -19.74 17.48 -3.60
N TYR A 75 -20.00 16.54 -4.53
CA TYR A 75 -19.56 16.67 -5.93
C TYR A 75 -20.43 17.62 -6.75
N GLN A 76 -21.56 18.10 -6.21
CA GLN A 76 -22.35 19.18 -6.79
C GLN A 76 -21.81 20.54 -6.37
N ALA A 77 -21.92 21.56 -7.22
CA ALA A 77 -21.51 22.93 -6.86
C ALA A 77 -22.30 23.46 -5.65
N PHE A 78 -23.61 23.23 -5.62
CA PHE A 78 -24.49 23.53 -4.50
C PHE A 78 -25.40 22.34 -4.21
N TYR A 79 -25.44 21.93 -2.96
CA TYR A 79 -26.25 20.81 -2.50
C TYR A 79 -27.22 21.25 -1.40
N GLU A 80 -28.25 20.42 -1.20
CA GLU A 80 -29.19 20.56 -0.09
C GLU A 80 -28.73 19.64 1.02
N PRO A 81 -28.28 20.17 2.17
CA PRO A 81 -27.84 19.34 3.27
C PRO A 81 -29.02 18.56 3.86
N ASP A 82 -28.72 17.34 4.31
CA ASP A 82 -29.64 16.54 5.10
C ASP A 82 -29.56 16.92 6.57
N ASP A 83 -30.61 16.61 7.32
CA ASP A 83 -30.65 16.71 8.79
C ASP A 83 -30.28 18.09 9.34
N LEU A 84 -30.78 19.15 8.70
CA LEU A 84 -30.68 20.51 9.22
C LEU A 84 -31.77 20.77 10.25
N TYR A 85 -31.39 21.40 11.36
CA TYR A 85 -32.31 21.79 12.42
C TYR A 85 -32.19 23.29 12.71
N THR A 86 -33.32 23.93 13.03
CA THR A 86 -33.32 25.29 13.57
C THR A 86 -32.68 25.29 14.98
N PRO A 87 -32.31 26.46 15.55
CA PRO A 87 -31.86 26.53 16.93
C PRO A 87 -32.85 25.96 17.96
N GLY A 88 -34.13 25.86 17.60
CA GLY A 88 -35.19 25.22 18.40
C GLY A 88 -35.30 23.71 18.21
N ASN A 89 -34.34 23.07 17.53
CA ASN A 89 -34.35 21.66 17.14
C ASN A 89 -35.51 21.24 16.21
N GLU A 90 -36.07 22.19 15.45
CA GLU A 90 -37.09 21.85 14.45
C GLU A 90 -36.41 21.46 13.14
N PRO A 91 -36.78 20.32 12.51
CA PRO A 91 -36.18 19.89 11.26
C PRO A 91 -36.54 20.85 10.12
N ILE A 92 -35.54 21.29 9.36
CA ILE A 92 -35.71 22.14 8.18
C ILE A 92 -35.95 21.23 6.97
N PRO A 93 -37.09 21.37 6.26
CA PRO A 93 -37.37 20.57 5.08
C PRO A 93 -36.34 20.75 3.96
N ARG A 94 -36.07 19.66 3.23
CA ARG A 94 -35.25 19.70 2.00
C ARG A 94 -35.78 20.74 1.00
N GLY A 95 -34.89 21.31 0.20
CA GLY A 95 -35.22 22.35 -0.79
C GLY A 95 -35.25 23.79 -0.27
N GLN A 96 -35.26 24.01 1.05
CA GLN A 96 -35.30 25.37 1.61
C GLN A 96 -33.92 26.03 1.71
N ILE A 97 -32.86 25.22 1.91
CA ILE A 97 -31.50 25.70 2.09
C ILE A 97 -30.58 25.02 1.08
N ARG A 98 -29.81 25.83 0.35
CA ARG A 98 -28.72 25.35 -0.52
C ARG A 98 -27.39 25.85 0.01
N THR A 99 -26.45 24.93 0.15
CA THR A 99 -25.11 25.21 0.68
C THR A 99 -24.08 24.99 -0.42
N PRO A 100 -23.07 25.86 -0.56
CA PRO A 100 -21.96 25.62 -1.48
C PRO A 100 -21.19 24.35 -1.12
N SER A 101 -20.69 23.63 -2.11
CA SER A 101 -19.78 22.52 -1.86
C SER A 101 -18.42 23.01 -1.33
N PRO A 102 -17.82 22.29 -0.37
CA PRO A 102 -16.44 22.55 0.05
C PRO A 102 -15.42 22.31 -1.08
N LEU A 103 -15.80 21.59 -2.14
CA LEU A 103 -14.95 21.30 -3.30
C LEU A 103 -14.93 22.41 -4.34
N MET A 104 -15.82 23.41 -4.24
CA MET A 104 -15.88 24.54 -5.17
C MET A 104 -14.64 25.47 -5.06
N GLY A 105 -13.91 25.40 -3.95
CA GLY A 105 -12.67 26.15 -3.76
C GLY A 105 -11.48 25.59 -4.57
N ALA A 106 -10.28 26.06 -4.24
CA ALA A 106 -9.05 25.52 -4.82
C ALA A 106 -8.91 24.04 -4.46
N PRO A 107 -8.62 23.15 -5.42
CA PRO A 107 -8.48 21.73 -5.15
C PRO A 107 -7.21 21.46 -4.30
N PRO A 108 -7.19 20.36 -3.53
CA PRO A 108 -6.01 19.93 -2.78
C PRO A 108 -4.79 19.64 -3.67
N ASP A 109 -3.58 19.70 -3.10
CA ASP A 109 -2.30 19.65 -3.83
C ASP A 109 -2.08 18.45 -4.78
N LEU A 110 -2.79 17.33 -4.62
CA LEU A 110 -2.68 16.14 -5.49
C LEU A 110 -3.88 15.95 -6.42
N VAL A 111 -4.81 16.90 -6.43
CA VAL A 111 -6.07 16.82 -7.17
C VAL A 111 -6.17 17.99 -8.13
N ARG A 112 -6.49 17.71 -9.39
CA ARG A 112 -6.72 18.71 -10.42
C ARG A 112 -8.17 19.15 -10.49
N LEU A 113 -9.09 18.18 -10.48
CA LEU A 113 -10.51 18.44 -10.69
C LEU A 113 -11.35 17.37 -10.00
N HIS A 114 -12.48 17.77 -9.41
CA HIS A 114 -13.53 16.84 -9.01
C HIS A 114 -14.66 16.95 -10.03
N PHE A 115 -15.31 15.84 -10.34
CA PHE A 115 -16.40 15.84 -11.29
C PHE A 115 -17.43 14.76 -10.97
N GLU A 116 -18.62 14.95 -11.50
CA GLU A 116 -19.66 13.93 -11.56
C GLU A 116 -20.25 13.89 -12.96
N LEU A 117 -20.66 12.70 -13.36
CA LEU A 117 -21.27 12.45 -14.65
C LEU A 117 -22.62 11.79 -14.40
N LEU A 118 -23.69 12.53 -14.68
CA LEU A 118 -25.05 12.05 -14.57
C LEU A 118 -25.33 11.08 -15.73
N GLN A 119 -26.07 10.00 -15.50
CA GLN A 119 -26.38 9.02 -16.57
C GLN A 119 -27.62 9.41 -17.39
N SER A 120 -28.56 10.17 -16.83
CA SER A 120 -29.85 10.45 -17.48
C SER A 120 -30.38 11.85 -17.12
N PRO A 121 -30.19 12.87 -18.00
CA PRO A 121 -29.36 12.86 -19.22
C PRO A 121 -27.85 12.79 -18.93
N PRO A 122 -27.01 12.34 -19.88
CA PRO A 122 -25.56 12.39 -19.77
C PRO A 122 -25.10 13.84 -19.64
N MET A 123 -24.65 14.21 -18.45
CA MET A 123 -24.18 15.57 -18.16
C MET A 123 -22.97 15.52 -17.25
N LEU A 124 -21.84 16.02 -17.76
CA LEU A 124 -20.60 16.17 -17.01
C LEU A 124 -20.68 17.48 -16.22
N CYS A 125 -20.46 17.40 -14.92
CA CYS A 125 -20.51 18.54 -14.01
C CYS A 125 -19.31 18.51 -13.09
N SER A 126 -18.89 19.68 -12.64
CA SER A 126 -17.81 19.84 -11.66
C SER A 126 -18.22 20.87 -10.61
N PRO A 127 -17.97 20.64 -9.32
CA PRO A 127 -18.25 21.64 -8.29
C PRO A 127 -17.34 22.87 -8.42
N GLN A 128 -16.18 22.75 -9.07
CA GLN A 128 -15.27 23.87 -9.39
C GLN A 128 -15.72 24.69 -10.61
N VAL A 129 -16.69 24.20 -11.37
CA VAL A 129 -17.24 24.89 -12.54
C VAL A 129 -18.76 24.86 -12.48
N PRO A 130 -19.38 25.67 -11.59
CA PRO A 130 -20.82 25.73 -11.49
C PRO A 130 -21.45 26.21 -12.80
N ILE A 131 -22.59 25.63 -13.18
CA ILE A 131 -23.32 25.96 -14.42
C ILE A 131 -24.71 26.54 -14.12
N GLY A 132 -25.27 27.30 -15.07
CA GLY A 132 -26.63 27.83 -15.00
C GLY A 132 -26.89 28.68 -13.75
N LYS A 133 -27.95 28.35 -12.99
CA LYS A 133 -28.35 29.08 -11.77
C LYS A 133 -27.26 29.03 -10.69
N ASP A 134 -26.52 27.93 -10.62
CA ASP A 134 -25.46 27.73 -9.63
C ASP A 134 -24.25 28.61 -9.94
N ALA A 135 -23.98 28.88 -11.22
CA ALA A 135 -22.96 29.85 -11.63
C ALA A 135 -23.30 31.27 -11.17
N ALA A 136 -24.54 31.71 -11.39
CA ALA A 136 -25.01 33.02 -10.96
C ALA A 136 -24.94 33.17 -9.43
N LEU A 137 -25.33 32.12 -8.69
CA LEU A 137 -25.25 32.11 -7.23
C LEU A 137 -23.78 32.13 -6.74
N ALA A 138 -22.89 31.37 -7.37
CA ALA A 138 -21.47 31.37 -7.04
C ALA A 138 -20.84 32.76 -7.26
N GLN A 139 -21.08 33.37 -8.42
CA GLN A 139 -20.54 34.70 -8.75
C GLN A 139 -21.05 35.81 -7.83
N ALA A 140 -22.31 35.71 -7.38
CA ALA A 140 -22.91 36.72 -6.51
C ALA A 140 -22.37 36.68 -5.07
N TRP A 141 -22.01 35.50 -4.56
CA TRP A 141 -21.71 35.31 -3.13
C TRP A 141 -20.26 34.91 -2.80
N TYR A 142 -19.50 34.40 -3.78
CA TYR A 142 -18.17 33.83 -3.54
C TYR A 142 -17.12 34.36 -4.52
N VAL A 143 -15.94 34.67 -3.99
CA VAL A 143 -14.76 34.94 -4.80
C VAL A 143 -14.18 33.60 -5.26
N HIS A 144 -14.50 33.20 -6.48
CA HIS A 144 -14.08 31.94 -7.05
C HIS A 144 -12.68 32.06 -7.69
N PRO A 145 -11.66 31.32 -7.23
CA PRO A 145 -10.34 31.28 -7.86
C PRO A 145 -10.48 30.82 -9.32
N SER A 146 -9.71 31.43 -10.23
CA SER A 146 -9.72 31.26 -11.70
C SER A 146 -10.47 30.03 -12.23
N SER A 147 -11.77 30.21 -12.49
CA SER A 147 -12.67 29.23 -13.12
C SER A 147 -12.23 28.80 -14.52
N ARG A 148 -11.37 29.58 -15.18
CA ARG A 148 -10.86 29.29 -16.54
C ARG A 148 -10.01 28.02 -16.59
N ALA A 149 -9.13 27.80 -15.62
CA ALA A 149 -8.28 26.60 -15.60
C ALA A 149 -9.08 25.33 -15.28
N ALA A 150 -10.05 25.43 -14.35
CA ALA A 150 -10.97 24.34 -14.07
C ALA A 150 -11.89 24.05 -15.28
N GLN A 151 -12.32 25.09 -16.01
CA GLN A 151 -13.10 24.95 -17.24
C GLN A 151 -12.30 24.22 -18.32
N SER A 152 -11.04 24.61 -18.58
CA SER A 152 -10.24 23.92 -19.59
C SER A 152 -10.02 22.44 -19.24
N LEU A 153 -9.79 22.13 -17.96
CA LEU A 153 -9.73 20.74 -17.50
C LEU A 153 -11.06 20.01 -17.69
N LEU A 154 -12.20 20.67 -17.45
CA LEU A 154 -13.51 20.05 -17.69
C LEU A 154 -13.75 19.76 -19.17
N ASP A 155 -13.33 20.66 -20.06
CA ASP A 155 -13.42 20.50 -21.50
C ASP A 155 -12.52 19.35 -21.98
N ASP A 156 -11.28 19.28 -21.48
CA ASP A 156 -10.35 18.16 -21.73
C ASP A 156 -10.94 16.83 -21.25
N LEU A 157 -11.50 16.81 -20.04
CA LEU A 157 -12.14 15.63 -19.48
C LEU A 157 -13.34 15.19 -20.33
N GLN A 158 -14.13 16.13 -20.83
CA GLN A 158 -15.23 15.82 -21.74
C GLN A 158 -14.71 15.08 -22.96
N THR A 159 -13.61 15.53 -23.58
CA THR A 159 -13.02 14.81 -24.73
C THR A 159 -12.53 13.41 -24.37
N LEU A 160 -11.89 13.23 -23.20
CA LEU A 160 -11.39 11.92 -22.74
C LEU A 160 -12.51 10.92 -22.47
N ILE A 161 -13.61 11.36 -21.84
CA ILE A 161 -14.76 10.50 -21.54
C ILE A 161 -15.46 10.03 -22.83
N HIS A 162 -15.53 10.88 -23.87
CA HIS A 162 -16.10 10.48 -25.15
C HIS A 162 -15.31 9.35 -25.82
N GLN A 163 -14.02 9.21 -25.54
CA GLN A 163 -13.17 8.12 -26.06
C GLN A 163 -13.35 6.80 -25.29
N ARG A 164 -13.92 6.84 -24.07
CA ARG A 164 -14.05 5.70 -23.16
C ARG A 164 -15.46 5.62 -22.54
N PRO A 165 -16.49 5.27 -23.34
CA PRO A 165 -17.87 5.15 -22.84
C PRO A 165 -18.04 3.99 -21.85
N ASP A 166 -17.08 3.06 -21.80
CA ASP A 166 -17.05 1.91 -20.91
C ASP A 166 -16.80 2.26 -19.44
N LEU A 167 -16.35 3.49 -19.14
CA LEU A 167 -16.18 3.98 -17.76
C LEU A 167 -17.48 3.96 -16.94
N PHE A 168 -18.64 4.03 -17.58
CA PHE A 168 -19.93 3.89 -16.89
C PHE A 168 -20.22 2.46 -16.43
N GLN A 169 -19.57 1.47 -17.03
CA GLN A 169 -19.66 0.04 -16.68
C GLN A 169 -18.56 -0.37 -15.71
N LEU A 170 -17.95 0.59 -14.97
CA LEU A 170 -17.22 0.32 -13.73
C LEU A 170 -18.20 -0.26 -12.71
N ASP A 171 -18.63 -1.50 -12.96
CA ASP A 171 -19.54 -2.25 -12.12
C ASP A 171 -19.00 -2.20 -10.70
N ALA A 172 -19.94 -2.04 -9.76
CA ALA A 172 -19.76 -2.42 -8.38
C ALA A 172 -19.16 -3.83 -8.37
N ALA A 173 -17.84 -3.95 -8.35
CA ALA A 173 -17.22 -5.25 -8.19
C ALA A 173 -17.67 -5.68 -6.80
N LYS A 174 -18.66 -6.57 -6.81
CA LYS A 174 -18.98 -7.53 -5.77
C LYS A 174 -18.66 -6.95 -4.40
N ALA A 175 -19.67 -6.37 -3.74
CA ALA A 175 -19.71 -6.38 -2.27
C ALA A 175 -19.11 -7.72 -1.84
N PRO A 176 -18.07 -7.75 -0.98
CA PRO A 176 -17.27 -8.94 -0.77
C PRO A 176 -18.23 -10.11 -0.67
N ALA A 177 -18.11 -11.01 -1.64
CA ALA A 177 -18.94 -12.19 -1.70
C ALA A 177 -18.90 -12.75 -0.30
N LYS A 178 -20.09 -12.86 0.35
CA LYS A 178 -20.28 -13.43 1.69
C LYS A 178 -19.09 -14.30 1.99
N GLU A 179 -18.22 -13.79 2.86
CA GLU A 179 -17.04 -14.48 3.33
C GLU A 179 -17.50 -15.90 3.57
N LYS A 180 -17.01 -16.83 2.75
CA LYS A 180 -17.37 -18.24 2.90
C LYS A 180 -17.01 -18.52 4.34
N GLU A 181 -18.03 -18.65 5.16
CA GLU A 181 -17.96 -19.20 6.50
C GLU A 181 -17.26 -20.55 6.29
N VAL A 182 -15.93 -20.52 6.45
CA VAL A 182 -15.15 -21.74 6.57
C VAL A 182 -15.69 -22.30 7.86
N ALA A 183 -16.63 -23.23 7.73
CA ALA A 183 -17.09 -24.07 8.81
C ALA A 183 -15.82 -24.66 9.43
N ALA A 184 -15.37 -24.03 10.51
CA ALA A 184 -14.30 -24.54 11.32
C ALA A 184 -14.82 -25.87 11.84
N ALA A 185 -14.23 -26.96 11.33
CA ALA A 185 -14.42 -28.28 11.89
C ALA A 185 -14.06 -28.19 13.37
N VAL A 186 -15.08 -28.24 14.23
CA VAL A 186 -14.93 -28.30 15.67
C VAL A 186 -14.29 -29.64 16.00
N PRO A 187 -13.06 -29.68 16.55
CA PRO A 187 -12.60 -30.89 17.22
C PRO A 187 -13.34 -31.01 18.56
N THR A 188 -13.91 -32.17 18.79
CA THR A 188 -14.62 -32.56 20.02
C THR A 188 -13.72 -32.40 21.25
N LYS A 189 -14.20 -31.68 22.29
CA LYS A 189 -13.56 -31.50 23.62
C LYS A 189 -13.40 -32.85 24.35
N PRO A 190 -12.33 -33.06 25.17
CA PRO A 190 -12.08 -32.26 26.38
C PRO A 190 -10.59 -31.95 26.65
N GLN A 191 -10.10 -30.79 26.21
CA GLN A 191 -8.85 -30.16 26.68
C GLN A 191 -8.96 -28.61 26.69
N MET A 192 -10.15 -28.07 26.90
CA MET A 192 -10.50 -26.73 26.37
C MET A 192 -10.81 -25.68 27.43
N ASP A 193 -10.29 -25.81 28.65
CA ASP A 193 -10.59 -24.84 29.72
C ASP A 193 -9.40 -23.95 30.11
N GLN A 194 -8.15 -24.33 29.80
CA GLN A 194 -6.97 -23.47 30.10
C GLN A 194 -6.42 -22.72 28.88
N ALA A 195 -6.42 -23.34 27.69
CA ALA A 195 -5.97 -22.66 26.47
C ALA A 195 -6.97 -21.57 26.03
N ALA A 196 -8.27 -21.78 26.21
CA ALA A 196 -9.30 -20.84 25.79
C ALA A 196 -9.28 -19.50 26.55
N ALA A 197 -8.86 -19.51 27.82
CA ALA A 197 -8.74 -18.29 28.62
C ALA A 197 -7.56 -17.42 28.15
N GLN A 198 -6.43 -18.03 27.80
CA GLN A 198 -5.25 -17.31 27.30
C GLN A 198 -5.48 -16.72 25.90
N THR A 199 -6.12 -17.46 24.99
CA THR A 199 -6.39 -16.96 23.63
C THR A 199 -7.41 -15.82 23.61
N LEU A 200 -8.37 -15.81 24.55
CA LEU A 200 -9.36 -14.75 24.67
C LEU A 200 -8.74 -13.46 25.23
N ASP A 201 -7.89 -13.58 26.26
CA ASP A 201 -7.24 -12.43 26.90
C ASP A 201 -6.22 -11.77 25.95
N GLN A 202 -5.50 -12.58 25.15
CA GLN A 202 -4.58 -12.10 24.13
C GLN A 202 -5.31 -11.45 22.95
N GLY A 203 -6.48 -11.97 22.56
CA GLY A 203 -7.34 -11.33 21.54
C GLY A 203 -7.91 -9.98 22.01
N LEU A 204 -8.31 -9.88 23.27
CA LEU A 204 -8.78 -8.63 23.88
C LEU A 204 -7.64 -7.60 24.00
N ALA A 205 -6.42 -8.03 24.34
CA ALA A 205 -5.23 -7.17 24.38
C ALA A 205 -4.89 -6.62 22.98
N ASN A 206 -4.87 -7.47 21.95
CA ASN A 206 -4.62 -7.05 20.57
C ASN A 206 -5.69 -6.07 20.05
N THR A 207 -6.96 -6.28 20.43
CA THR A 207 -8.07 -5.39 20.05
C THR A 207 -7.95 -4.02 20.73
N ARG A 208 -7.57 -4.00 22.02
CA ARG A 208 -7.31 -2.75 22.75
C ARG A 208 -6.11 -1.99 22.19
N GLU A 209 -5.03 -2.68 21.84
CA GLU A 209 -3.86 -2.07 21.22
C GLU A 209 -4.21 -1.48 19.85
N PHE A 210 -4.97 -2.20 19.03
CA PHE A 210 -5.44 -1.72 17.73
C PHE A 210 -6.32 -0.46 17.87
N GLN A 211 -7.25 -0.45 18.84
CA GLN A 211 -8.09 0.71 19.13
C GLN A 211 -7.31 1.91 19.69
N GLN A 212 -6.28 1.67 20.51
CA GLN A 212 -5.38 2.74 20.98
C GLN A 212 -4.50 3.29 19.85
N ARG A 213 -4.01 2.45 18.94
CA ARG A 213 -3.24 2.90 17.77
C ARG A 213 -4.10 3.65 16.77
N SER A 214 -5.34 3.21 16.53
CA SER A 214 -6.25 3.93 15.63
C SER A 214 -6.65 5.29 16.19
N THR A 215 -6.84 5.42 17.50
CA THR A 215 -7.18 6.70 18.14
C THR A 215 -5.99 7.67 18.18
N LEU A 216 -4.76 7.18 18.41
CA LEU A 216 -3.54 7.99 18.33
C LEU A 216 -3.21 8.45 16.89
N VAL A 217 -3.38 7.57 15.90
CA VAL A 217 -3.25 7.96 14.47
C VAL A 217 -4.31 9.01 14.12
N THR A 218 -5.55 8.84 14.60
CA THR A 218 -6.61 9.83 14.40
C THR A 218 -6.26 11.17 15.06
N GLN A 219 -5.73 11.17 16.28
CA GLN A 219 -5.32 12.40 16.96
C GLN A 219 -4.13 13.09 16.28
N ASN A 220 -3.10 12.36 15.86
CA ASN A 220 -1.95 12.93 15.16
C ASN A 220 -2.35 13.55 13.80
N VAL A 221 -3.29 12.92 13.08
CA VAL A 221 -3.86 13.46 11.83
C VAL A 221 -4.75 14.68 12.10
N ILE A 222 -5.43 14.75 13.25
CA ILE A 222 -6.19 15.94 13.68
C ILE A 222 -5.25 17.08 14.11
N GLN A 223 -4.09 16.76 14.70
CA GLN A 223 -3.08 17.73 15.12
C GLN A 223 -2.34 18.34 13.92
N GLU A 224 -1.96 17.54 12.91
CA GLU A 224 -1.46 18.06 11.61
C GLU A 224 -2.52 18.89 10.86
N LYS A 225 -3.81 18.61 11.07
CA LYS A 225 -4.93 19.39 10.50
C LYS A 225 -5.03 20.82 11.03
N SER A 226 -4.41 21.14 12.16
CA SER A 226 -4.39 22.51 12.69
C SER A 226 -3.41 23.43 11.94
N GLU A 227 -2.40 22.88 11.25
CA GLU A 227 -1.42 23.66 10.47
C GLU A 227 -1.79 23.79 8.99
N ALA A 228 -2.70 22.96 8.47
CA ALA A 228 -3.05 22.91 7.04
C ALA A 228 -4.46 23.44 6.69
N PHE A 229 -5.09 24.24 7.56
CA PHE A 229 -6.34 24.93 7.22
C PHE A 229 -6.06 26.10 6.27
N LYS A 230 -5.81 25.80 4.99
CA LYS A 230 -5.89 26.80 3.91
C LYS A 230 -7.33 27.31 3.87
N VAL A 231 -7.47 28.56 4.35
CA VAL A 231 -8.58 29.51 4.36
C VAL A 231 -9.89 29.06 3.68
N PRO A 232 -11.04 29.09 4.39
CA PRO A 232 -12.34 28.87 3.76
C PRO A 232 -12.66 30.01 2.79
N LEU A 233 -13.42 29.71 1.73
CA LEU A 233 -13.94 30.68 0.76
C LEU A 233 -14.35 31.98 1.49
N LYS A 234 -13.67 33.08 1.16
CA LYS A 234 -13.95 34.38 1.78
C LYS A 234 -15.30 34.86 1.28
N LYS A 235 -16.32 34.78 2.14
CA LYS A 235 -17.65 35.36 1.90
C LYS A 235 -17.46 36.86 1.65
N ALA A 236 -17.76 37.31 0.44
CA ALA A 236 -17.87 38.74 0.17
C ALA A 236 -19.20 39.20 0.77
N ALA A 237 -19.16 40.12 1.72
CA ALA A 237 -20.39 40.73 2.23
C ALA A 237 -21.02 41.57 1.10
N PRO A 238 -22.31 41.43 0.79
CA PRO A 238 -22.97 42.35 -0.12
C PRO A 238 -23.00 43.73 0.55
N SER A 239 -22.46 44.73 -0.15
CA SER A 239 -22.60 46.14 0.22
C SER A 239 -24.07 46.48 0.43
N GLN A 240 -24.35 47.12 1.57
CA GLN A 240 -25.67 47.49 2.05
C GLN A 240 -26.58 48.05 0.94
N VAL A 241 -27.64 47.32 0.60
CA VAL A 241 -28.82 47.94 -0.01
C VAL A 241 -29.55 48.67 1.11
N SER A 242 -29.63 49.98 0.94
CA SER A 242 -30.22 50.99 1.82
C SER A 242 -31.57 50.59 2.42
N ARG A 243 -31.67 50.75 3.75
CA ARG A 243 -32.95 50.91 4.46
C ARG A 243 -33.64 52.20 4.02
N ALA A 244 -34.79 52.06 3.38
CA ALA A 244 -35.87 53.04 3.26
C ALA A 244 -37.09 52.23 2.78
N ALA A 245 -38.31 52.29 3.33
CA ALA A 245 -38.92 53.16 4.30
C ALA A 245 -39.95 52.35 5.10
N SER A 246 -40.13 52.73 6.36
CA SER A 246 -41.29 52.38 7.19
C SER A 246 -42.51 53.21 6.77
N ASP A 247 -43.68 52.69 7.14
CA ASP A 247 -44.98 53.35 7.24
C ASP A 247 -45.90 53.31 5.99
N ALA A 248 -46.78 52.31 6.00
CA ALA A 248 -48.17 52.48 5.56
C ALA A 248 -49.09 51.51 6.33
N THR A 249 -49.88 52.14 7.20
CA THR A 249 -51.07 51.75 7.96
C THR A 249 -52.03 50.78 7.24
N ALA A 250 -52.57 49.81 7.98
CA ALA A 250 -53.91 49.26 7.72
C ALA A 250 -54.50 48.65 9.01
N GLU A 251 -55.42 49.40 9.62
CA GLU A 251 -56.34 48.91 10.65
C GLU A 251 -57.41 47.98 10.06
N SER A 252 -57.81 47.00 10.87
CA SER A 252 -59.17 46.46 11.03
C SER A 252 -59.86 45.77 9.84
N ALA A 253 -59.97 44.45 9.93
CA ALA A 253 -61.26 43.76 9.86
C ALA A 253 -61.18 42.37 10.51
N ALA A 254 -61.67 42.27 11.74
CA ALA A 254 -62.10 41.01 12.32
C ALA A 254 -63.40 40.58 11.65
N GLY A 255 -63.38 39.44 10.97
CA GLY A 255 -64.55 38.83 10.34
C GLY A 255 -64.34 37.34 10.24
N ALA A 256 -64.93 36.60 11.17
CA ALA A 256 -64.89 35.15 11.25
C ALA A 256 -65.51 34.51 10.00
N MET A 257 -64.83 33.51 9.43
CA MET A 257 -65.47 32.32 8.87
C MET A 257 -64.49 31.15 8.93
N ALA A 258 -64.88 30.16 9.73
CA ALA A 258 -64.26 28.85 9.80
C ALA A 258 -64.33 28.18 8.43
N ALA A 259 -63.19 27.72 7.93
CA ALA A 259 -63.10 26.74 6.87
C ALA A 259 -61.94 25.79 7.19
N GLU A 260 -62.33 24.56 7.53
CA GLU A 260 -61.58 23.32 7.43
C GLU A 260 -60.05 23.38 7.65
N ALA A 261 -59.60 22.97 8.84
CA ALA A 261 -58.23 22.55 9.05
C ALA A 261 -57.96 21.28 8.23
N ALA A 262 -57.42 21.45 7.02
CA ALA A 262 -56.80 20.36 6.29
C ALA A 262 -55.56 19.89 7.08
N PRO A 263 -55.38 18.59 7.36
CA PRO A 263 -54.19 18.10 8.05
C PRO A 263 -52.95 18.39 7.20
N PRO A 264 -51.76 18.64 7.79
CA PRO A 264 -50.50 18.67 7.05
C PRO A 264 -50.14 17.23 6.63
N SER A 265 -50.86 16.71 5.64
CA SER A 265 -50.50 15.46 4.95
C SER A 265 -49.85 15.81 3.61
N ARG A 266 -48.60 16.23 3.70
CA ARG A 266 -47.62 15.79 2.71
C ARG A 266 -46.51 15.15 3.51
N ALA A 267 -46.72 13.88 3.85
CA ALA A 267 -45.65 13.00 4.29
C ALA A 267 -44.47 13.24 3.36
N ALA A 268 -43.37 13.76 3.91
CA ALA A 268 -42.11 13.83 3.21
C ALA A 268 -41.85 12.41 2.68
N ALA A 269 -41.73 12.28 1.36
CA ALA A 269 -41.29 11.03 0.77
C ALA A 269 -40.02 10.60 1.52
N PRO A 270 -39.90 9.31 1.91
CA PRO A 270 -38.73 8.86 2.65
C PRO A 270 -37.47 9.29 1.91
N PRO A 271 -36.44 9.79 2.63
CA PRO A 271 -35.21 10.25 2.00
C PRO A 271 -34.67 9.11 1.14
N THR A 272 -34.59 9.34 -0.17
CA THR A 272 -34.06 8.31 -1.08
C THR A 272 -32.62 8.03 -0.64
N PRO A 273 -32.25 6.75 -0.44
CA PRO A 273 -30.94 6.41 0.09
C PRO A 273 -29.86 6.99 -0.81
N THR A 274 -28.91 7.67 -0.17
CA THR A 274 -27.69 8.12 -0.81
C THR A 274 -26.68 6.99 -0.71
N PHE A 275 -26.24 6.45 -1.84
CA PHE A 275 -25.26 5.38 -1.90
C PHE A 275 -24.00 5.87 -2.61
N ALA A 276 -22.83 5.51 -2.09
CA ALA A 276 -21.55 5.75 -2.75
C ALA A 276 -20.70 4.49 -2.60
N GLY A 277 -20.20 3.96 -3.71
CA GLY A 277 -19.18 2.91 -3.71
C GLY A 277 -17.79 3.46 -3.40
N ASP A 278 -16.80 2.58 -3.35
CA ASP A 278 -15.41 2.97 -3.13
C ASP A 278 -14.76 3.55 -4.39
N LEU A 279 -13.95 4.58 -4.22
CA LEU A 279 -13.08 5.12 -5.27
C LEU A 279 -12.04 4.09 -5.70
N ARG A 280 -11.83 3.99 -7.02
CA ARG A 280 -10.83 3.10 -7.62
C ARG A 280 -10.00 3.85 -8.64
N GLY A 281 -8.69 3.60 -8.61
CA GLY A 281 -7.77 4.13 -9.60
C GLY A 281 -7.94 3.47 -10.98
N GLU A 282 -8.05 4.29 -12.01
CA GLU A 282 -8.07 3.89 -13.42
C GLU A 282 -7.28 4.88 -14.28
N TRP A 283 -6.56 4.36 -15.28
CA TRP A 283 -5.84 5.15 -16.27
C TRP A 283 -6.71 5.40 -17.49
N ILE A 284 -6.80 6.66 -17.90
CA ILE A 284 -7.43 7.07 -19.17
C ILE A 284 -6.36 7.85 -19.95
N GLY A 285 -5.81 7.22 -20.98
CA GLY A 285 -4.61 7.74 -21.64
C GLY A 285 -3.44 7.82 -20.66
N GLU A 286 -2.86 9.01 -20.52
CA GLU A 286 -1.75 9.29 -19.59
C GLU A 286 -2.20 9.89 -18.24
N ASN A 287 -3.52 9.93 -17.99
CA ASN A 287 -4.09 10.57 -16.81
C ASN A 287 -4.65 9.53 -15.84
N LEU A 288 -4.40 9.74 -14.54
CA LEU A 288 -4.91 8.92 -13.46
C LEU A 288 -6.20 9.52 -12.89
N PHE A 289 -7.24 8.69 -12.81
CA PHE A 289 -8.53 9.05 -12.25
C PHE A 289 -8.89 8.12 -11.10
N LEU A 290 -9.52 8.69 -10.07
CA LEU A 290 -10.20 7.90 -9.04
C LEU A 290 -11.70 7.96 -9.34
N LEU A 291 -12.33 6.82 -9.58
CA LEU A 291 -13.73 6.74 -10.02
C LEU A 291 -14.56 5.88 -9.05
N ARG A 292 -15.80 6.28 -8.80
CA ARG A 292 -16.79 5.49 -8.06
C ARG A 292 -18.18 5.67 -8.64
N GLN A 293 -19.02 4.63 -8.52
CA GLN A 293 -20.46 4.78 -8.73
C GLN A 293 -21.12 5.33 -7.48
N ALA A 294 -22.04 6.27 -7.66
CA ALA A 294 -22.88 6.82 -6.60
C ALA A 294 -24.33 6.94 -7.06
N GLU A 295 -25.25 6.87 -6.12
CA GLU A 295 -26.66 7.12 -6.34
C GLU A 295 -27.11 8.21 -5.38
N LEU A 296 -27.67 9.28 -5.93
CA LEU A 296 -28.18 10.40 -5.15
C LEU A 296 -29.60 10.71 -5.62
N GLN A 297 -30.55 10.73 -4.69
CA GLN A 297 -31.98 10.97 -5.00
C GLN A 297 -32.52 10.02 -6.09
N GLY A 298 -32.11 8.74 -6.05
CA GLY A 298 -32.54 7.74 -7.03
C GLY A 298 -31.89 7.85 -8.42
N LYS A 299 -30.93 8.77 -8.59
CA LYS A 299 -30.22 8.97 -9.86
C LYS A 299 -28.80 8.46 -9.74
N LYS A 300 -28.46 7.51 -10.61
CA LYS A 300 -27.09 6.99 -10.76
C LYS A 300 -26.16 8.03 -11.38
N ARG A 301 -24.96 8.11 -10.83
CA ARG A 301 -23.90 9.05 -11.20
C ARG A 301 -22.56 8.35 -11.12
N LEU A 302 -21.64 8.71 -12.00
CA LEU A 302 -20.24 8.36 -11.86
C LEU A 302 -19.52 9.57 -11.24
N GLN A 303 -18.90 9.39 -10.08
CA GLN A 303 -18.14 10.44 -9.43
C GLN A 303 -16.65 10.17 -9.61
N GLY A 304 -15.91 11.23 -9.88
CA GLY A 304 -14.50 11.13 -10.23
C GLY A 304 -13.63 12.23 -9.66
N VAL A 305 -12.37 11.88 -9.45
CA VAL A 305 -11.30 12.79 -9.08
C VAL A 305 -10.19 12.65 -10.12
N TRP A 306 -9.88 13.73 -10.81
CA TRP A 306 -8.70 13.79 -11.67
C TRP A 306 -7.48 14.09 -10.80
N VAL A 307 -6.58 13.11 -10.70
CA VAL A 307 -5.37 13.20 -9.89
C VAL A 307 -4.27 13.94 -10.66
N ASP A 308 -3.50 14.78 -9.96
CA ASP A 308 -2.26 15.32 -10.54
C ASP A 308 -1.19 14.23 -10.51
N TRP A 309 -1.06 13.51 -11.63
CA TRP A 309 -0.10 12.42 -11.73
C TRP A 309 1.33 12.89 -11.52
N ALA A 310 1.73 14.04 -12.06
CA ALA A 310 3.10 14.53 -11.94
C ALA A 310 3.46 14.82 -10.47
N ALA A 311 2.56 15.50 -9.75
CA ALA A 311 2.76 15.79 -8.33
C ALA A 311 2.74 14.50 -7.47
N LEU A 312 1.82 13.57 -7.76
CA LEU A 312 1.75 12.29 -7.06
C LEU A 312 3.01 11.45 -7.30
N GLN A 313 3.48 11.35 -8.55
CA GLN A 313 4.67 10.60 -8.93
C GLN A 313 5.89 11.12 -8.18
N GLN A 314 6.08 12.44 -8.11
CA GLN A 314 7.17 13.05 -7.36
C GLN A 314 7.12 12.68 -5.88
N ARG A 315 5.93 12.80 -5.26
CA ARG A 315 5.76 12.50 -3.84
C ARG A 315 5.98 11.02 -3.50
N LEU A 316 5.56 10.12 -4.39
CA LEU A 316 5.79 8.67 -4.24
C LEU A 316 7.28 8.32 -4.36
N LEU A 317 7.98 8.89 -5.35
CA LEU A 317 9.42 8.64 -5.54
C LEU A 317 10.26 9.25 -4.41
N GLU A 318 9.88 10.42 -3.91
CA GLU A 318 10.55 11.06 -2.78
C GLU A 318 10.50 10.19 -1.52
N ALA A 319 9.36 9.53 -1.26
CA ALA A 319 9.18 8.65 -0.09
C ALA A 319 10.09 7.40 -0.07
N VAL A 320 10.68 7.03 -1.21
CA VAL A 320 11.52 5.83 -1.35
C VAL A 320 12.93 6.13 -1.84
N LYS A 321 13.29 7.40 -2.02
CA LYS A 321 14.56 7.83 -2.63
C LYS A 321 15.79 7.30 -1.88
N ASP A 322 15.66 7.08 -0.57
CA ASP A 322 16.67 6.47 0.29
C ASP A 322 16.90 4.98 0.01
N LEU A 323 15.86 4.28 -0.47
CA LEU A 323 15.91 2.85 -0.78
C LEU A 323 16.29 2.61 -2.25
N PHE A 324 15.68 3.37 -3.17
CA PHE A 324 15.82 3.24 -4.61
C PHE A 324 15.97 4.63 -5.27
N PRO A 325 17.20 5.18 -5.34
CA PRO A 325 17.43 6.52 -5.87
C PRO A 325 17.13 6.65 -7.37
N ASP A 326 17.29 5.56 -8.12
CA ASP A 326 17.06 5.49 -9.58
C ASP A 326 15.70 4.85 -9.92
N ALA A 327 14.77 4.83 -8.96
CA ALA A 327 13.44 4.27 -9.20
C ALA A 327 12.62 5.11 -10.17
N SER A 328 11.76 4.43 -10.93
CA SER A 328 10.74 5.06 -11.78
C SER A 328 9.38 4.38 -11.57
N LEU A 329 8.32 5.08 -11.96
CA LEU A 329 6.94 4.60 -11.85
C LEU A 329 6.31 4.54 -13.23
N ARG A 330 5.55 3.48 -13.49
CA ARG A 330 4.77 3.34 -14.72
C ARG A 330 3.31 2.98 -14.44
N PRO A 331 2.37 3.35 -15.33
CA PRO A 331 1.02 2.80 -15.31
C PRO A 331 1.05 1.27 -15.36
N ALA A 332 0.25 0.63 -14.51
CA ALA A 332 0.04 -0.81 -14.54
C ALA A 332 -1.20 -1.13 -15.39
N ALA A 333 -1.08 -2.10 -16.29
CA ALA A 333 -2.24 -2.61 -17.02
C ALA A 333 -3.19 -3.38 -16.09
N ALA A 334 -4.45 -3.54 -16.48
CA ALA A 334 -5.44 -4.27 -15.68
C ALA A 334 -5.02 -5.72 -15.36
N SER A 335 -4.26 -6.37 -16.26
CA SER A 335 -3.70 -7.71 -16.06
C SER A 335 -2.53 -7.75 -15.08
N GLU A 336 -1.82 -6.64 -14.89
CA GLU A 336 -0.64 -6.55 -14.02
C GLU A 336 -1.01 -6.16 -12.58
N ARG A 337 -2.30 -5.99 -12.26
CA ARG A 337 -2.77 -5.49 -10.95
C ARG A 337 -2.49 -6.44 -9.77
N SER A 338 -2.12 -7.68 -10.06
CA SER A 338 -1.73 -8.69 -9.07
C SER A 338 -0.20 -8.87 -8.99
N ASP A 339 0.57 -8.10 -9.78
CA ASP A 339 2.02 -8.20 -9.77
C ASP A 339 2.59 -7.70 -8.43
N PRO A 340 3.64 -8.32 -7.90
CA PRO A 340 4.19 -7.97 -6.59
C PRO A 340 4.77 -6.55 -6.53
N ASP A 341 5.17 -5.98 -7.68
CA ASP A 341 5.73 -4.63 -7.78
C ASP A 341 4.67 -3.55 -8.02
N THR A 342 3.39 -3.91 -8.02
CA THR A 342 2.28 -2.96 -8.17
C THR A 342 1.73 -2.51 -6.83
N LEU A 343 1.35 -1.23 -6.76
CA LEU A 343 0.61 -0.70 -5.62
C LEU A 343 -0.77 -1.36 -5.55
N VAL A 344 -1.27 -1.54 -4.33
CA VAL A 344 -2.55 -2.21 -4.08
C VAL A 344 -3.69 -1.22 -4.30
N THR A 345 -3.54 0.01 -3.80
CA THR A 345 -4.55 1.07 -3.90
C THR A 345 -4.68 1.63 -5.32
N LEU A 346 -3.55 1.83 -6.02
CA LEU A 346 -3.50 2.51 -7.31
C LEU A 346 -2.87 1.62 -8.39
N PRO A 347 -3.32 1.70 -9.65
CA PRO A 347 -2.76 0.90 -10.76
C PRO A 347 -1.37 1.43 -11.19
N ILE A 348 -0.40 1.43 -10.30
CA ILE A 348 0.96 1.96 -10.54
C ILE A 348 1.97 0.86 -10.23
N LYS A 349 2.94 0.67 -11.11
CA LYS A 349 4.03 -0.30 -10.93
C LYS A 349 5.33 0.42 -10.61
N LEU A 350 6.04 -0.10 -9.62
CA LEU A 350 7.38 0.35 -9.24
C LEU A 350 8.43 -0.35 -10.11
N LEU A 351 9.34 0.45 -10.68
CA LEU A 351 10.55 -0.02 -11.34
C LEU A 351 11.73 0.43 -10.49
N THR A 352 12.37 -0.50 -9.81
CA THR A 352 13.40 -0.22 -8.79
C THR A 352 14.74 0.28 -9.34
N GLY A 353 15.00 0.09 -10.64
CA GLY A 353 16.27 0.44 -11.25
C GLY A 353 17.45 -0.43 -10.75
N SER A 354 18.68 -0.04 -11.08
CA SER A 354 19.88 -0.72 -10.62
C SER A 354 20.24 -0.26 -9.20
N THR A 355 19.93 -1.06 -8.18
CA THR A 355 20.39 -0.77 -6.82
C THR A 355 21.58 -1.64 -6.43
N ALA A 356 22.68 -0.98 -6.07
CA ALA A 356 23.84 -1.64 -5.50
C ALA A 356 23.55 -1.99 -4.03
N ILE A 357 23.13 -3.23 -3.77
CA ILE A 357 23.05 -3.74 -2.40
C ILE A 357 24.45 -4.15 -1.96
N SER A 358 25.04 -3.36 -1.06
CA SER A 358 26.31 -3.69 -0.44
C SER A 358 26.08 -4.73 0.66
N LEU A 359 26.38 -5.99 0.36
CA LEU A 359 26.37 -7.01 1.41
C LEU A 359 27.61 -6.95 2.29
N PRO A 360 27.50 -7.41 3.55
CA PRO A 360 28.65 -7.59 4.41
C PRO A 360 29.74 -8.41 3.71
N PRO A 361 31.02 -8.14 4.00
CA PRO A 361 32.12 -8.90 3.43
C PRO A 361 31.98 -10.39 3.78
N ALA A 362 32.48 -11.23 2.88
CA ALA A 362 32.47 -12.68 3.01
C ALA A 362 32.83 -13.16 4.43
N ASN A 363 32.06 -14.11 4.96
CA ASN A 363 32.30 -14.70 6.27
C ASN A 363 33.67 -15.40 6.29
N ARG A 364 34.69 -14.70 6.80
CA ARG A 364 36.06 -15.21 6.91
C ARG A 364 36.17 -16.39 7.89
N ALA A 365 35.15 -16.64 8.73
CA ALA A 365 35.16 -17.78 9.64
C ALA A 365 35.21 -19.11 8.89
N VAL A 366 34.43 -19.26 7.80
CA VAL A 366 34.40 -20.50 6.99
C VAL A 366 35.77 -20.78 6.36
N LEU A 367 36.44 -19.74 5.85
CA LEU A 367 37.78 -19.89 5.31
C LEU A 367 38.81 -20.26 6.39
N ARG A 368 38.68 -19.71 7.60
CA ARG A 368 39.58 -20.02 8.73
C ARG A 368 39.39 -21.44 9.24
N THR A 369 38.15 -21.92 9.38
CA THR A 369 37.89 -23.31 9.81
C THR A 369 38.37 -24.30 8.77
N LEU A 370 38.19 -23.99 7.49
CA LEU A 370 38.72 -24.80 6.39
C LEU A 370 40.25 -24.84 6.42
N ALA A 371 40.91 -23.70 6.58
CA ALA A 371 42.36 -23.63 6.71
C ALA A 371 42.87 -24.45 7.90
N LEU A 372 42.20 -24.34 9.06
CA LEU A 372 42.54 -25.13 10.25
C LEU A 372 42.37 -26.64 10.02
N ALA A 373 41.32 -27.06 9.31
CA ALA A 373 41.10 -28.47 8.95
C ALA A 373 42.22 -29.00 8.03
N TRP A 374 42.62 -28.22 7.03
CA TRP A 374 43.73 -28.57 6.14
C TRP A 374 45.08 -28.63 6.86
N ILE A 375 45.35 -27.68 7.77
CA ILE A 375 46.56 -27.68 8.60
C ILE A 375 46.60 -28.93 9.49
N SER A 376 45.50 -29.24 10.18
CA SER A 376 45.38 -30.42 11.04
C SER A 376 45.59 -31.72 10.25
N PHE A 377 44.97 -31.85 9.08
CA PHE A 377 45.15 -32.99 8.19
C PHE A 377 46.60 -33.15 7.74
N GLY A 378 47.25 -32.04 7.37
CA GLY A 378 48.67 -32.04 7.00
C GLY A 378 49.60 -32.49 8.13
N ILE A 379 49.36 -32.00 9.35
CA ILE A 379 50.12 -32.40 10.55
C ILE A 379 49.93 -33.90 10.83
N ALA A 380 48.70 -34.41 10.78
CA ALA A 380 48.42 -35.83 11.00
C ALA A 380 49.09 -36.72 9.94
N ALA A 381 49.03 -36.32 8.67
CA ALA A 381 49.69 -37.04 7.57
C ALA A 381 51.22 -37.10 7.75
N LEU A 382 51.85 -35.99 8.15
CA LEU A 382 53.28 -35.92 8.44
C LEU A 382 53.67 -36.83 9.63
N ALA A 383 52.87 -36.84 10.70
CA ALA A 383 53.13 -37.69 11.85
C ALA A 383 53.10 -39.19 11.48
N ILE A 384 52.10 -39.61 10.70
CA ILE A 384 51.99 -41.02 10.25
C ILE A 384 53.16 -41.38 9.31
N ALA A 385 53.53 -40.48 8.38
CA ALA A 385 54.66 -40.69 7.50
C ALA A 385 55.99 -40.86 8.28
N PHE A 386 56.20 -40.04 9.32
CA PHE A 386 57.37 -40.15 10.19
C PHE A 386 57.43 -41.50 10.93
N VAL A 387 56.31 -41.93 11.51
CA VAL A 387 56.21 -43.24 12.19
C VAL A 387 56.48 -44.38 11.22
N LEU A 388 55.91 -44.33 10.00
CA LEU A 388 56.13 -45.34 8.96
C LEU A 388 57.61 -45.41 8.56
N GLN A 389 58.27 -44.27 8.35
CA GLN A 389 59.70 -44.21 8.03
C GLN A 389 60.56 -44.81 9.16
N ARG A 390 60.28 -44.46 10.42
CA ARG A 390 60.98 -45.02 11.59
C ARG A 390 60.79 -46.53 11.70
N ALA A 391 59.58 -47.04 11.46
CA ALA A 391 59.31 -48.47 11.49
C ALA A 391 60.03 -49.24 10.37
N LEU A 392 60.08 -48.67 9.15
CA LEU A 392 60.76 -49.28 8.01
C LEU A 392 62.28 -49.38 8.24
N THR A 393 62.92 -48.29 8.67
CA THR A 393 64.36 -48.25 8.96
C THR A 393 64.78 -49.25 10.06
N LEU A 394 63.94 -49.44 11.09
CA LEU A 394 64.13 -50.45 12.12
C LEU A 394 64.04 -51.88 11.55
N SER A 395 63.12 -52.12 10.63
CA SER A 395 62.96 -53.42 9.97
C SER A 395 64.13 -53.75 9.05
N GLU A 396 64.67 -52.75 8.34
CA GLU A 396 65.86 -52.90 7.49
C GLU A 396 67.10 -53.23 8.34
N ARG A 397 67.30 -52.52 9.46
CA ARG A 397 68.38 -52.83 10.40
C ARG A 397 68.29 -54.27 10.92
N ARG A 398 67.12 -54.71 11.38
CA ARG A 398 66.93 -56.09 11.89
C ARG A 398 67.10 -57.15 10.80
N GLY A 399 66.64 -56.88 9.58
CA GLY A 399 66.83 -57.78 8.44
C GLY A 399 68.30 -57.92 8.03
N ALA A 400 69.04 -56.81 8.03
CA ALA A 400 70.48 -56.80 7.75
C ALA A 400 71.28 -57.60 8.79
N PHE A 401 70.94 -57.49 10.09
CA PHE A 401 71.54 -58.30 11.15
C PHE A 401 71.28 -59.80 10.94
N VAL A 402 70.05 -60.20 10.65
CA VAL A 402 69.71 -61.61 10.41
C VAL A 402 70.41 -62.16 9.16
N SER A 403 70.48 -61.37 8.09
CA SER A 403 71.22 -61.74 6.87
C SER A 403 72.72 -61.83 7.09
N ALA A 404 73.31 -60.97 7.93
CA ALA A 404 74.73 -61.02 8.26
C ALA A 404 75.06 -62.26 9.11
N VAL A 405 74.26 -62.54 10.16
CA VAL A 405 74.43 -63.72 11.02
C VAL A 405 74.26 -65.03 10.24
N THR A 406 73.31 -65.07 9.29
CA THR A 406 73.13 -66.27 8.46
C THR A 406 74.21 -66.43 7.39
N HIS A 407 74.88 -65.36 6.98
CA HIS A 407 76.05 -65.46 6.11
C HIS A 407 77.28 -65.93 6.90
N GLU A 408 77.49 -65.43 8.11
CA GLU A 408 78.58 -65.86 9.00
C GLU A 408 78.50 -67.34 9.38
N LEU A 409 77.29 -67.87 9.61
CA LEU A 409 77.11 -69.29 9.97
C LEU A 409 77.27 -70.26 8.79
N ARG A 410 77.38 -69.75 7.56
CA ARG A 410 77.40 -70.57 6.33
C ARG A 410 78.77 -70.57 5.63
N THR A 411 79.65 -69.64 5.98
CA THR A 411 81.10 -69.64 5.68
C THR A 411 81.84 -70.41 6.77
#